data_AF-A0A9D1ICL1-F1
#
_entry.id   AF-A0A9D1ICL1-F1
#
_cell.length_a   1.000
_cell.length_b   1.000
_cell.length_c   1.000
_cell.angle_alpha   90.00
_cell.angle_beta   90.00
_cell.angle_gamma   90.00
#
_symmetry.space_group_name_H-M   'P 1'
#
loop_
_entity.id
_entity.type
_entity.pdbx_description
1 polymer ?
#
loop_
_entity_poly.entity_id
_entity_poly.type
_entity_poly.pdbx_seq_one_letter_code
_entity_poly.pdbx_strand_id
1 'polypeptide(L)'
;MVYNEIKHVLSQFQFQGIYQRAEEIVSGNVNNTYHLFYRAEDGSALEYVLQQINGYAFRRPDIVMRNITLVTEHLRRRLEGEGISPERRILQFIPTTTGAMFFVDEQGRSFRAYRYVDRAFAYDRVENPRHFYEAGCAFGQFQRLLTDFPVEQLEETIPDFHNTPKRFLQFVRAAEEDRAGRAAAVEEEIDFFFDRRKMMGGIVKRIQSGEIPLRVTHNDTKINNVLIDQETERAICVIDLDTVMPGSALYDFGDAIRFGASSADEDEEDLSRIYLDMEKFRMFTQGFLSQVNGFLSPEEIRLLPLGVKVITCELAMRFLTDYIDGDLYFKVRSPEHNLIRARAQMQLLRDMEARDEEMDGIIREILRQS
;
A
#
# COMPACT_ATOMS: atom_id res chain seq x y z
N MET A 1 1.87 0.05 30.90
CA MET A 1 2.42 1.39 30.61
C MET A 1 3.36 1.22 29.45
N VAL A 2 3.04 1.81 28.29
CA VAL A 2 3.77 1.69 27.02
C VAL A 2 5.30 1.73 27.20
N TYR A 3 5.80 2.66 28.01
CA TYR A 3 7.24 2.78 28.29
C TYR A 3 7.90 1.49 28.78
N ASN A 4 7.25 0.71 29.65
CA ASN A 4 7.84 -0.52 30.18
C ASN A 4 8.00 -1.60 29.11
N GLU A 5 7.16 -1.58 28.07
CA GLU A 5 7.21 -2.52 26.96
C GLU A 5 8.37 -2.18 26.02
N ILE A 6 8.68 -0.89 25.83
CA ILE A 6 9.63 -0.43 24.81
C ILE A 6 10.98 0.08 25.36
N LYS A 7 11.13 0.32 26.68
CA LYS A 7 12.35 0.94 27.25
C LYS A 7 13.65 0.23 26.91
N HIS A 8 13.62 -1.10 26.82
CA HIS A 8 14.79 -1.91 26.47
C HIS A 8 15.24 -1.64 25.02
N VAL A 9 14.28 -1.42 24.11
CA VAL A 9 14.50 -1.08 22.70
C VAL A 9 14.99 0.35 22.54
N LEU A 10 14.43 1.31 23.30
CA LEU A 10 14.79 2.73 23.15
C LEU A 10 16.30 2.99 23.28
N SER A 11 16.96 2.28 24.19
CA SER A 11 18.42 2.38 24.42
C SER A 11 19.29 1.90 23.25
N GLN A 12 18.69 1.19 22.28
CA GLN A 12 19.40 0.59 21.15
C GLN A 12 19.44 1.51 19.93
N PHE A 13 18.72 2.63 19.94
CA PHE A 13 18.63 3.57 18.81
C PHE A 13 19.30 4.91 19.13
N GLN A 14 19.83 5.56 18.10
CA GLN A 14 20.50 6.85 18.19
C GLN A 14 19.50 8.02 18.20
N PHE A 15 18.54 8.01 19.13
CA PHE A 15 17.62 9.13 19.32
C PHE A 15 18.37 10.38 19.79
N GLN A 16 17.93 11.55 19.34
CA GLN A 16 18.46 12.83 19.82
C GLN A 16 17.55 13.39 20.92
N GLY A 17 18.15 14.08 21.89
CA GLY A 17 17.44 14.69 23.00
C GLY A 17 17.08 13.72 24.12
N ILE A 18 16.27 14.21 25.07
CA ILE A 18 15.86 13.50 26.29
C ILE A 18 14.43 13.00 26.13
N TYR A 19 14.23 11.68 26.28
CA TYR A 19 12.91 11.05 26.26
C TYR A 19 11.96 11.70 27.28
N GLN A 20 10.74 12.01 26.86
CA GLN A 20 9.69 12.58 27.70
C GLN A 20 8.55 11.58 27.94
N ARG A 21 7.95 11.06 26.87
CA ARG A 21 6.81 10.13 26.91
C ARG A 21 6.66 9.36 25.60
N ALA A 22 5.80 8.35 25.63
CA ALA A 22 5.42 7.56 24.46
C ALA A 22 3.91 7.29 24.48
N GLU A 23 3.31 7.25 23.30
CA GLU A 23 1.91 6.90 23.07
C GLU A 23 1.83 5.79 22.04
N GLU A 24 0.89 4.85 22.22
CA GLU A 24 0.61 3.83 21.22
C GLU A 24 -0.36 4.39 20.18
N ILE A 25 -0.04 4.20 18.90
CA ILE A 25 -0.92 4.52 17.78
C ILE A 25 -1.69 3.24 17.42
N VAL A 26 -2.97 3.20 17.77
CA VAL A 26 -3.83 2.00 17.64
C VAL A 26 -4.47 1.87 16.24
N SER A 27 -4.35 2.90 15.38
CA SER A 27 -4.94 2.89 14.03
C SER A 27 -4.20 2.04 12.99
N GLY A 28 -3.00 1.52 13.31
CA GLY A 28 -2.21 0.69 12.40
C GLY A 28 -2.70 -0.77 12.33
N ASN A 29 -2.88 -1.30 11.12
CA ASN A 29 -3.45 -2.64 10.93
C ASN A 29 -2.43 -3.79 11.03
N VAL A 30 -1.14 -3.52 10.80
CA VAL A 30 -0.08 -4.54 10.68
C VAL A 30 0.95 -4.48 11.81
N ASN A 31 1.67 -3.35 11.94
CA ASN A 31 2.75 -3.16 12.92
C ASN A 31 2.26 -2.46 14.20
N ASN A 32 2.83 -2.81 15.35
CA ASN A 32 2.62 -2.04 16.58
C ASN A 32 3.44 -0.76 16.51
N THR A 33 2.77 0.39 16.59
CA THR A 33 3.38 1.70 16.33
C THR A 33 3.32 2.56 17.59
N TYR A 34 4.44 3.19 17.94
CA TYR A 34 4.57 4.06 19.10
C TYR A 34 5.08 5.44 18.67
N HIS A 35 4.37 6.49 19.08
CA HIS A 35 4.82 7.87 18.94
C HIS A 35 5.65 8.26 20.16
N LEU A 36 6.90 8.64 19.95
CA LEU A 36 7.83 9.02 20.99
C LEU A 36 8.09 10.52 20.98
N PHE A 37 8.02 11.13 22.16
CA PHE A 37 8.27 12.55 22.36
C PHE A 37 9.58 12.75 23.12
N TYR A 38 10.48 13.54 22.54
CA TYR A 38 11.79 13.90 23.05
C TYR A 38 11.93 15.42 23.12
N ARG A 39 12.91 15.88 23.91
CA ARG A 39 13.28 17.29 24.02
C ARG A 39 14.75 17.47 23.70
N ALA A 40 15.06 18.32 22.73
CA ALA A 40 16.43 18.69 22.39
C ALA A 40 17.08 19.53 23.50
N GLU A 41 18.41 19.70 23.43
CA GLU A 41 19.17 20.51 24.39
C GLU A 41 18.75 21.99 24.37
N ASP A 42 18.38 22.52 23.20
CA ASP A 42 17.87 23.88 23.02
C ASP A 42 16.41 24.07 23.46
N GLY A 43 15.78 23.00 23.94
CA GLY A 43 14.40 22.98 24.41
C GLY A 43 13.35 22.70 23.34
N SER A 44 13.74 22.57 22.07
CA SER A 44 12.83 22.22 20.97
C SER A 44 12.27 20.79 21.10
N ALA A 45 11.08 20.57 20.54
CA ALA A 45 10.44 19.25 20.51
C ALA A 45 11.04 18.39 19.40
N LEU A 46 11.32 17.13 19.72
CA LEU A 46 11.75 16.11 18.78
C LEU A 46 10.77 14.95 18.85
N GLU A 47 10.27 14.50 17.70
CA GLU A 47 9.25 13.46 17.63
C GLU A 47 9.74 12.32 16.74
N TYR A 48 9.50 11.09 17.19
CA TYR A 48 9.93 9.87 16.50
C TYR A 48 8.82 8.84 16.49
N VAL A 49 8.86 7.95 15.50
CA VAL A 49 8.06 6.73 15.50
C VAL A 49 8.97 5.56 15.79
N LEU A 50 8.55 4.69 16.71
CA LEU A 50 9.11 3.36 16.91
C LEU A 50 8.06 2.34 16.48
N GLN A 51 8.46 1.39 15.64
CA GLN A 51 7.58 0.30 15.21
C GLN A 51 8.17 -1.05 15.55
N GLN A 52 7.34 -1.93 16.11
CA GLN A 52 7.60 -3.36 16.13
C GLN A 52 7.06 -3.95 14.82
N ILE A 53 7.94 -4.50 14.00
CA ILE A 53 7.60 -5.14 12.72
C ILE A 53 6.84 -6.44 13.02
N ASN A 54 5.73 -6.64 12.32
CA ASN A 54 4.93 -7.84 12.44
C ASN A 54 5.65 -9.05 11.83
N GLY A 55 6.26 -9.90 12.67
CA GLY A 55 6.99 -11.09 12.23
C GLY A 55 6.12 -12.19 11.59
N TYR A 56 4.79 -12.13 11.74
CA TYR A 56 3.88 -13.07 11.07
C TYR A 56 3.64 -12.67 9.62
N ALA A 57 3.34 -11.38 9.38
CA ALA A 57 3.18 -10.83 8.04
C ALA A 57 4.53 -10.77 7.30
N PHE A 58 5.59 -10.32 7.97
CA PHE A 58 6.92 -10.15 7.43
C PHE A 58 7.90 -11.11 8.07
N ARG A 59 7.96 -12.33 7.53
CA ARG A 59 8.86 -13.40 8.03
C ARG A 59 10.35 -13.09 7.83
N ARG A 60 10.67 -12.12 6.99
CA ARG A 60 12.03 -11.67 6.65
C ARG A 60 12.16 -10.16 6.85
N PRO A 61 12.16 -9.68 8.11
CA PRO A 61 12.28 -8.25 8.42
C PRO A 61 13.61 -7.66 7.92
N ASP A 62 14.64 -8.49 7.76
CA ASP A 62 15.91 -8.11 7.14
C ASP A 62 15.76 -7.70 5.67
N ILE A 63 14.93 -8.40 4.89
CA ILE A 63 14.62 -8.03 3.50
C ILE A 63 13.80 -6.74 3.47
N VAL A 64 12.78 -6.64 4.31
CA VAL A 64 11.95 -5.43 4.44
C VAL A 64 12.84 -4.21 4.69
N MET A 65 13.69 -4.27 5.71
CA MET A 65 14.55 -3.15 6.06
C MET A 65 15.63 -2.87 5.03
N ARG A 66 16.15 -3.89 4.33
CA ARG A 66 17.06 -3.69 3.21
C ARG A 66 16.38 -2.93 2.07
N ASN A 67 15.20 -3.35 1.63
CA ASN A 67 14.46 -2.69 0.56
C ASN A 67 14.16 -1.23 0.91
N ILE A 68 13.62 -0.99 2.10
CA ILE A 68 13.31 0.35 2.61
C ILE A 68 14.56 1.23 2.64
N THR A 69 15.68 0.72 3.15
CA THR A 69 16.94 1.48 3.21
C THR A 69 17.42 1.86 1.82
N LEU A 70 17.42 0.92 0.87
CA LEU A 70 17.85 1.19 -0.51
C LEU A 70 16.94 2.22 -1.20
N VAL A 71 15.64 2.08 -1.05
CA VAL A 71 14.65 2.96 -1.69
C VAL A 71 14.68 4.36 -1.09
N THR A 72 14.63 4.49 0.24
CA THR A 72 14.67 5.81 0.90
C THR A 72 15.96 6.57 0.60
N GLU A 73 17.09 5.88 0.56
CA GLU A 73 18.38 6.48 0.20
C GLU A 73 18.44 6.90 -1.27
N HIS A 74 17.86 6.13 -2.20
CA HIS A 74 17.72 6.54 -3.60
C HIS A 74 16.83 7.77 -3.74
N LEU A 75 15.64 7.75 -3.12
CA LEU A 75 14.70 8.87 -3.12
C LEU A 75 15.36 10.15 -2.57
N ARG A 76 16.14 10.03 -1.49
CA ARG A 76 16.91 11.13 -0.91
C ARG A 76 17.84 11.76 -1.94
N ARG A 77 18.68 10.96 -2.60
CA ARG A 77 19.63 11.45 -3.62
C ARG A 77 18.92 12.10 -4.81
N ARG A 78 17.79 11.53 -5.25
CA ARG A 78 16.99 12.07 -6.35
C ARG A 78 16.40 13.43 -5.99
N LEU A 79 15.81 13.58 -4.81
CA LEU A 79 15.27 14.85 -4.32
C LEU A 79 16.36 15.91 -4.15
N GLU A 80 17.48 15.56 -3.52
CA GLU A 80 18.63 16.47 -3.36
C GLU A 80 19.21 16.91 -4.71
N GLY A 81 19.27 16.00 -5.70
CA GLY A 81 19.68 16.31 -7.06
C GLY A 81 18.73 17.25 -7.80
N GLU A 82 17.44 17.25 -7.45
CA GLU A 82 16.44 18.21 -7.92
C GLU A 82 16.44 19.53 -7.11
N GLY A 83 17.33 19.66 -6.12
CA GLY A 83 17.38 20.82 -5.22
C GLY A 83 16.23 20.88 -4.21
N ILE A 84 15.55 19.75 -3.98
CA ILE A 84 14.41 19.63 -3.08
C ILE A 84 14.89 19.02 -1.76
N SER A 85 14.55 19.67 -0.64
CA SER A 85 14.85 19.11 0.69
C SER A 85 14.10 17.80 0.91
N PRO A 86 14.78 16.71 1.32
CA PRO A 86 14.13 15.45 1.68
C PRO A 86 13.38 15.51 3.03
N GLU A 87 13.54 16.59 3.78
CA GLU A 87 12.86 16.81 5.06
C GLU A 87 11.34 16.75 4.89
N ARG A 88 10.67 15.96 5.74
CA ARG A 88 9.23 15.66 5.69
C ARG A 88 8.75 15.05 4.36
N ARG A 89 9.65 14.70 3.43
CA ARG A 89 9.30 14.11 2.12
C ARG A 89 9.61 12.62 1.98
N ILE A 90 10.56 12.14 2.78
CA ILE A 90 10.91 10.72 2.89
C ILE A 90 11.00 10.34 4.36
N LEU A 91 10.73 9.06 4.66
CA LEU A 91 10.97 8.53 6.01
C LEU A 91 12.47 8.57 6.33
N GLN A 92 12.81 9.23 7.44
CA GLN A 92 14.19 9.34 7.91
C GLN A 92 14.42 8.37 9.06
N PHE A 93 14.97 7.20 8.75
CA PHE A 93 15.23 6.14 9.72
C PHE A 93 16.34 6.53 10.71
N ILE A 94 16.13 6.15 11.97
CA ILE A 94 17.10 6.31 13.05
C ILE A 94 17.91 5.02 13.16
N PRO A 95 19.23 5.05 12.95
CA PRO A 95 20.06 3.87 13.08
C PRO A 95 20.17 3.43 14.55
N THR A 96 20.49 2.16 14.74
CA THR A 96 20.88 1.62 16.04
C THR A 96 22.22 2.19 16.49
N THR A 97 22.57 2.02 17.77
CA THR A 97 23.90 2.35 18.30
C THR A 97 25.04 1.62 17.59
N THR A 98 24.74 0.51 16.92
CA THR A 98 25.68 -0.27 16.09
C THR A 98 25.67 0.14 14.60
N GLY A 99 24.80 1.07 14.19
CA GLY A 99 24.68 1.56 12.82
C GLY A 99 23.74 0.76 11.91
N ALA A 100 23.05 -0.26 12.43
CA ALA A 100 22.02 -0.99 11.68
C ALA A 100 20.72 -0.17 11.58
N MET A 101 19.87 -0.45 10.59
CA MET A 101 18.60 0.27 10.41
C MET A 101 17.43 -0.31 11.22
N PHE A 102 17.65 -1.44 11.90
CA PHE A 102 16.68 -2.09 12.76
C PHE A 102 17.38 -2.88 13.86
N PHE A 103 16.64 -3.19 14.92
CA PHE A 103 17.10 -3.94 16.09
C PHE A 103 16.24 -5.19 16.28
N VAL A 104 16.86 -6.32 16.64
CA VAL A 104 16.15 -7.54 17.03
C VAL A 104 16.41 -7.80 18.50
N ASP A 105 15.36 -7.93 19.29
CA ASP A 105 15.49 -8.18 20.72
C ASP A 105 15.75 -9.66 21.04
N GLU A 106 15.95 -9.96 22.33
CA GLU A 106 16.19 -11.33 22.82
C GLU A 106 15.03 -12.31 22.55
N GLN A 107 13.83 -11.79 22.25
CA GLN A 107 12.63 -12.57 21.96
C GLN A 107 12.42 -12.74 20.44
N GLY A 108 13.34 -12.25 19.62
CA GLY A 108 13.26 -12.30 18.15
C GLY A 108 12.30 -11.26 17.55
N ARG A 109 11.83 -10.29 18.33
CA ARG A 109 10.98 -9.20 17.84
C ARG A 109 11.85 -8.14 17.17
N SER A 110 11.43 -7.73 15.96
CA SER A 110 12.17 -6.74 15.16
C SER A 110 11.58 -5.35 15.34
N PHE A 111 12.44 -4.36 15.55
CA PHE A 111 12.08 -2.97 15.79
C PHE A 111 12.81 -2.04 14.83
N ARG A 112 12.15 -0.97 14.40
CA ARG A 112 12.74 0.12 13.63
C ARG A 112 12.27 1.45 14.18
N ALA A 113 13.05 2.51 13.95
CA ALA A 113 12.66 3.86 14.33
C ALA A 113 12.90 4.83 13.17
N TYR A 114 12.07 5.88 13.09
CA TYR A 114 12.23 6.97 12.13
C TYR A 114 11.70 8.29 12.72
N ARG A 115 12.08 9.42 12.12
CA ARG A 115 11.55 10.73 12.54
C ARG A 115 10.05 10.82 12.27
N TYR A 116 9.32 11.38 13.22
CA TYR A 116 7.91 11.69 13.01
C TYR A 116 7.78 12.82 11.98
N VAL A 117 6.85 12.67 11.03
CA VAL A 117 6.53 13.71 10.07
C VAL A 117 5.42 14.56 10.67
N ASP A 118 5.81 15.69 11.23
CA ASP A 118 4.91 16.62 11.91
C ASP A 118 4.00 17.39 10.94
N ARG A 119 2.96 18.04 11.50
CA ARG A 119 2.04 18.96 10.77
C ARG A 119 1.48 18.35 9.49
N ALA A 120 1.14 17.08 9.53
CA ALA A 120 0.56 16.35 8.43
C ALA A 120 -0.54 15.40 8.90
N PHE A 121 -1.49 15.14 8.03
CA PHE A 121 -2.59 14.21 8.26
C PHE A 121 -2.52 13.04 7.29
N ALA A 122 -2.80 11.85 7.81
CA ALA A 122 -3.20 10.68 7.02
C ALA A 122 -4.72 10.57 7.10
N TYR A 123 -5.39 10.42 5.97
CA TYR A 123 -6.84 10.28 5.91
C TYR A 123 -7.21 8.81 5.72
N ASP A 124 -8.07 8.26 6.58
CA ASP A 124 -8.55 6.88 6.45
C ASP A 124 -9.50 6.68 5.26
N ARG A 125 -10.10 7.77 4.78
CA ARG A 125 -11.00 7.79 3.63
C ARG A 125 -10.90 9.10 2.86
N VAL A 126 -11.30 9.07 1.59
CA VAL A 126 -11.37 10.27 0.75
C VAL A 126 -12.60 11.09 1.14
N GLU A 127 -12.41 12.13 1.96
CA GLU A 127 -13.48 13.07 2.35
C GLU A 127 -13.57 14.27 1.40
N ASN A 128 -12.45 14.66 0.79
CA ASN A 128 -12.35 15.73 -0.20
C ASN A 128 -11.68 15.17 -1.47
N PRO A 129 -12.32 15.24 -2.65
CA PRO A 129 -11.73 14.76 -3.91
C PRO A 129 -10.33 15.33 -4.19
N ARG A 130 -10.03 16.55 -3.71
CA ARG A 130 -8.69 17.15 -3.83
C ARG A 130 -7.62 16.39 -3.06
N HIS A 131 -7.92 15.79 -1.91
CA HIS A 131 -6.96 14.94 -1.20
C HIS A 131 -6.59 13.71 -2.03
N PHE A 132 -7.51 13.22 -2.86
CA PHE A 132 -7.24 12.09 -3.73
C PHE A 132 -6.46 12.47 -4.99
N TYR A 133 -6.61 13.70 -5.48
CA TYR A 133 -5.67 14.27 -6.44
C TYR A 133 -4.24 14.32 -5.87
N GLU A 134 -4.07 14.82 -4.64
CA GLU A 134 -2.76 14.91 -3.99
C GLU A 134 -2.17 13.51 -3.69
N ALA A 135 -2.99 12.54 -3.32
CA ALA A 135 -2.56 11.14 -3.23
C ALA A 135 -2.06 10.59 -4.57
N GLY A 136 -2.76 10.92 -5.67
CA GLY A 136 -2.30 10.64 -7.03
C GLY A 136 -0.93 11.25 -7.32
N CYS A 137 -0.74 12.52 -6.96
CA CYS A 137 0.56 13.19 -7.06
C CYS A 137 1.64 12.47 -6.23
N ALA A 138 1.35 12.07 -5.00
CA ALA A 138 2.32 11.39 -4.14
C ALA A 138 2.84 10.08 -4.75
N PHE A 139 1.93 9.19 -5.16
CA PHE A 139 2.30 7.90 -5.73
C PHE A 139 2.88 8.03 -7.14
N GLY A 140 2.41 8.99 -7.93
CA GLY A 140 3.01 9.30 -9.23
C GLY A 140 4.44 9.83 -9.08
N GLN A 141 4.68 10.72 -8.11
CA GLN A 141 6.02 11.21 -7.80
C GLN A 141 6.92 10.07 -7.28
N PHE A 142 6.40 9.19 -6.42
CA PHE A 142 7.12 8.02 -5.94
C PHE A 142 7.59 7.12 -7.10
N GLN A 143 6.69 6.81 -8.04
CA GLN A 143 7.02 6.08 -9.27
C GLN A 143 8.06 6.82 -10.14
N ARG A 144 7.90 8.13 -10.34
CA ARG A 144 8.86 8.94 -11.12
C ARG A 144 10.25 8.90 -10.50
N LEU A 145 10.38 9.13 -9.19
CA LEU A 145 11.67 9.17 -8.49
C LEU A 145 12.39 7.81 -8.45
N LEU A 146 11.68 6.71 -8.74
CA LEU A 146 12.23 5.35 -8.78
C LEU A 146 12.44 4.81 -10.19
N THR A 147 12.23 5.62 -11.24
CA THR A 147 12.32 5.16 -12.63
C THR A 147 13.72 4.63 -13.00
N ASP A 148 14.78 5.16 -12.39
CA ASP A 148 16.17 4.74 -12.58
C ASP A 148 16.70 3.81 -11.48
N PHE A 149 15.85 3.38 -10.56
CA PHE A 149 16.26 2.44 -9.52
C PHE A 149 16.51 1.04 -10.12
N PRO A 150 17.64 0.38 -9.81
CA PRO A 150 17.94 -0.98 -10.25
C PRO A 150 17.08 -2.00 -9.50
N VAL A 151 15.91 -2.33 -10.07
CA VAL A 151 14.86 -3.15 -9.45
C VAL A 151 15.35 -4.52 -8.93
N GLU A 152 16.36 -5.10 -9.58
CA GLU A 152 17.01 -6.36 -9.21
C GLU A 152 17.73 -6.32 -7.85
N GLN A 153 17.96 -5.13 -7.28
CA GLN A 153 18.52 -5.01 -5.93
C GLN A 153 17.49 -5.27 -4.83
N LEU A 154 16.19 -5.23 -5.15
CA LEU A 154 15.11 -5.50 -4.22
C LEU A 154 14.69 -6.98 -4.29
N GLU A 155 14.28 -7.51 -3.15
CA GLU A 155 13.68 -8.84 -3.04
C GLU A 155 12.20 -8.72 -2.65
N GLU A 156 11.38 -9.72 -2.97
CA GLU A 156 9.98 -9.74 -2.54
C GLU A 156 9.88 -9.86 -1.01
N THR A 157 9.28 -8.88 -0.34
CA THR A 157 9.06 -8.92 1.11
C THR A 157 7.95 -9.89 1.48
N ILE A 158 6.95 -10.02 0.60
CA ILE A 158 5.92 -11.05 0.62
C ILE A 158 5.98 -11.76 -0.73
N PRO A 159 6.43 -13.03 -0.77
CA PRO A 159 6.52 -13.78 -2.00
C PRO A 159 5.18 -13.83 -2.74
N ASP A 160 5.21 -13.61 -4.05
CA ASP A 160 4.06 -13.70 -4.95
C ASP A 160 2.89 -12.79 -4.54
N PHE A 161 3.18 -11.62 -3.95
CA PHE A 161 2.15 -10.75 -3.35
C PHE A 161 1.00 -10.44 -4.30
N HIS A 162 1.30 -9.82 -5.45
CA HIS A 162 0.37 -9.52 -6.55
C HIS A 162 0.52 -10.47 -7.76
N ASN A 163 1.00 -11.69 -7.51
CA ASN A 163 1.02 -12.73 -8.53
C ASN A 163 -0.37 -13.38 -8.61
N THR A 164 -1.33 -12.66 -9.21
CA THR A 164 -2.74 -13.05 -9.25
C THR A 164 -2.97 -14.45 -9.82
N PRO A 165 -2.25 -14.94 -10.86
CA PRO A 165 -2.35 -16.33 -11.29
C PRO A 165 -2.01 -17.35 -10.19
N LYS A 166 -0.97 -17.12 -9.39
CA LYS A 166 -0.66 -18.01 -8.25
C LYS A 166 -1.69 -17.87 -7.14
N ARG A 167 -2.22 -16.67 -6.88
CA ARG A 167 -3.35 -16.47 -5.95
C ARG A 167 -4.58 -17.25 -6.41
N PHE A 168 -4.87 -17.30 -7.70
CA PHE A 168 -5.94 -18.10 -8.26
C PHE A 168 -5.73 -19.60 -8.02
N LEU A 169 -4.50 -20.11 -8.18
CA LEU A 169 -4.20 -21.50 -7.85
C LEU A 169 -4.36 -21.81 -6.35
N GLN A 170 -4.04 -20.86 -5.47
CA GLN A 170 -4.30 -20.98 -4.03
C GLN A 170 -5.80 -21.03 -3.74
N PHE A 171 -6.58 -20.15 -4.39
CA PHE A 171 -8.03 -20.13 -4.29
C PHE A 171 -8.68 -21.45 -4.73
N VAL A 172 -8.27 -22.00 -5.89
CA VAL A 172 -8.77 -23.30 -6.37
C VAL A 172 -8.51 -24.41 -5.34
N ARG A 173 -7.30 -24.45 -4.76
CA ARG A 173 -6.98 -25.44 -3.71
C ARG A 173 -7.81 -25.26 -2.45
N ALA A 174 -8.03 -24.03 -2.01
CA ALA A 174 -8.87 -23.76 -0.84
C ALA A 174 -10.31 -24.23 -1.08
N ALA A 175 -10.86 -23.97 -2.28
CA ALA A 175 -12.18 -24.46 -2.67
C ALA A 175 -12.26 -26.00 -2.76
N GLU A 176 -11.20 -26.67 -3.21
CA GLU A 176 -11.12 -28.14 -3.25
C GLU A 176 -10.98 -28.77 -1.86
N GLU A 177 -10.16 -28.17 -0.99
CA GLU A 177 -9.93 -28.66 0.37
C GLU A 177 -11.11 -28.36 1.31
N ASP A 178 -11.83 -27.27 1.05
CA ASP A 178 -13.02 -26.80 1.77
C ASP A 178 -12.90 -26.96 3.31
N ARG A 179 -11.81 -26.47 3.87
CA ARG A 179 -11.41 -26.76 5.26
C ARG A 179 -12.46 -26.37 6.29
N ALA A 180 -13.22 -25.31 6.01
CA ALA A 180 -14.30 -24.84 6.87
C ALA A 180 -15.69 -25.38 6.47
N GLY A 181 -15.82 -26.16 5.40
CA GLY A 181 -17.11 -26.67 4.91
C GLY A 181 -18.04 -25.58 4.38
N ARG A 182 -17.46 -24.51 3.80
CA ARG A 182 -18.16 -23.29 3.38
C ARG A 182 -18.28 -23.16 1.87
N ALA A 183 -17.50 -23.91 1.07
CA ALA A 183 -17.43 -23.76 -0.38
C ALA A 183 -18.79 -23.97 -1.07
N ALA A 184 -19.58 -24.96 -0.62
CA ALA A 184 -20.92 -25.24 -1.17
C ALA A 184 -21.92 -24.08 -0.99
N ALA A 185 -21.67 -23.16 -0.05
CA ALA A 185 -22.52 -21.99 0.19
C ALA A 185 -22.15 -20.77 -0.68
N VAL A 186 -21.08 -20.85 -1.47
CA VAL A 186 -20.50 -19.73 -2.23
C VAL A 186 -20.13 -20.11 -3.67
N GLU A 187 -20.88 -21.03 -4.28
CA GLU A 187 -20.64 -21.51 -5.65
C GLU A 187 -20.68 -20.36 -6.68
N GLU A 188 -21.63 -19.43 -6.55
CA GLU A 188 -21.73 -18.28 -7.45
C GLU A 188 -20.51 -17.35 -7.35
N GLU A 189 -19.99 -17.13 -6.15
CA GLU A 189 -18.77 -16.36 -5.95
C GLU A 189 -17.53 -17.09 -6.47
N ILE A 190 -17.51 -18.43 -6.42
CA ILE A 190 -16.43 -19.23 -7.02
C ILE A 190 -16.45 -19.07 -8.55
N ASP A 191 -17.59 -19.28 -9.19
CA ASP A 191 -17.75 -19.15 -10.65
C ASP A 191 -17.34 -17.76 -11.16
N PHE A 192 -17.67 -16.72 -10.40
CA PHE A 192 -17.29 -15.35 -10.70
C PHE A 192 -15.79 -15.16 -10.94
N PHE A 193 -14.94 -15.85 -10.17
CA PHE A 193 -13.48 -15.80 -10.34
C PHE A 193 -12.99 -16.68 -11.48
N PHE A 194 -13.61 -17.84 -11.70
CA PHE A 194 -13.29 -18.72 -12.84
C PHE A 194 -13.51 -18.04 -14.19
N ASP A 195 -14.57 -17.24 -14.31
CA ASP A 195 -14.88 -16.45 -15.51
C ASP A 195 -13.82 -15.36 -15.78
N ARG A 196 -13.18 -14.85 -14.73
CA ARG A 196 -12.21 -13.75 -14.78
C ARG A 196 -10.75 -14.20 -14.80
N ARG A 197 -10.48 -15.51 -14.79
CA ARG A 197 -9.11 -16.08 -14.78
C ARG A 197 -8.18 -15.53 -15.88
N LYS A 198 -8.73 -15.22 -17.06
CA LYS A 198 -7.94 -14.66 -18.17
C LYS A 198 -7.47 -13.24 -17.87
N MET A 199 -8.34 -12.43 -17.28
CA MET A 199 -8.07 -11.04 -16.90
C MET A 199 -7.02 -10.98 -15.78
N MET A 200 -7.14 -11.83 -14.75
CA MET A 200 -6.20 -11.94 -13.63
C MET A 200 -4.74 -12.11 -14.06
N GLY A 201 -4.47 -12.89 -15.11
CA GLY A 201 -3.11 -13.08 -15.62
C GLY A 201 -2.59 -11.97 -16.54
N GLY A 202 -3.39 -10.93 -16.79
CA GLY A 202 -3.12 -9.93 -17.83
C GLY A 202 -1.86 -9.10 -17.59
N ILE A 203 -1.54 -8.79 -16.33
CA ILE A 203 -0.38 -7.97 -15.96
C ILE A 203 0.90 -8.82 -15.92
N VAL A 204 0.86 -9.95 -15.20
CA VAL A 204 2.01 -10.88 -15.09
C VAL A 204 2.50 -11.33 -16.47
N LYS A 205 1.59 -11.68 -17.39
CA LYS A 205 1.95 -12.08 -18.76
C LYS A 205 2.69 -10.98 -19.52
N ARG A 206 2.32 -9.72 -19.31
CA ARG A 206 2.92 -8.56 -19.99
C ARG A 206 4.26 -8.16 -19.42
N ILE A 207 4.45 -8.31 -18.12
CA ILE A 207 5.77 -8.20 -17.50
C ILE A 207 6.70 -9.29 -18.07
N GLN A 208 6.23 -10.53 -18.11
CA GLN A 208 7.01 -11.67 -18.61
C GLN A 208 7.34 -11.57 -20.11
N SER A 209 6.45 -11.02 -20.93
CA SER A 209 6.71 -10.78 -22.35
C SER A 209 7.54 -9.53 -22.64
N GLY A 210 7.77 -8.67 -21.64
CA GLY A 210 8.44 -7.38 -21.79
C GLY A 210 7.58 -6.30 -22.45
N GLU A 211 6.26 -6.52 -22.57
CA GLU A 211 5.29 -5.53 -23.08
C GLU A 211 5.14 -4.34 -22.12
N ILE A 212 5.29 -4.58 -20.81
CA ILE A 212 5.42 -3.54 -19.78
C ILE A 212 6.63 -3.84 -18.88
N PRO A 213 7.30 -2.82 -18.33
CA PRO A 213 8.48 -3.01 -17.48
C PRO A 213 8.12 -3.52 -16.08
N LEU A 214 9.06 -4.25 -15.48
CA LEU A 214 9.11 -4.47 -14.04
C LEU A 214 9.66 -3.21 -13.37
N ARG A 215 8.99 -2.71 -12.33
CA ARG A 215 9.33 -1.47 -11.61
C ARG A 215 9.45 -1.72 -10.11
N VAL A 216 10.02 -0.75 -9.39
CA VAL A 216 9.82 -0.68 -7.93
C VAL A 216 8.42 -0.13 -7.67
N THR A 217 7.65 -0.81 -6.84
CA THR A 217 6.27 -0.43 -6.49
C THR A 217 6.07 -0.42 -4.99
N HIS A 218 5.07 0.33 -4.54
CA HIS A 218 4.67 0.41 -3.15
C HIS A 218 3.87 -0.81 -2.71
N ASN A 219 2.96 -1.27 -3.56
CA ASN A 219 2.06 -2.42 -3.39
C ASN A 219 0.99 -2.28 -2.28
N ASP A 220 0.93 -1.15 -1.56
CA ASP A 220 -0.17 -0.81 -0.64
C ASP A 220 -0.49 0.70 -0.70
N THR A 221 -1.17 1.13 -1.75
CA THR A 221 -1.30 2.56 -2.11
C THR A 221 -2.59 3.20 -1.60
N LYS A 222 -3.03 2.78 -0.40
CA LYS A 222 -4.16 3.39 0.29
C LYS A 222 -3.86 4.85 0.63
N ILE A 223 -4.89 5.70 0.65
CA ILE A 223 -4.73 7.14 0.93
C ILE A 223 -4.17 7.42 2.33
N ASN A 224 -4.38 6.54 3.31
CA ASN A 224 -3.77 6.68 4.64
C ASN A 224 -2.26 6.41 4.67
N ASN A 225 -1.69 5.90 3.57
CA ASN A 225 -0.24 5.80 3.36
C ASN A 225 0.36 7.06 2.70
N VAL A 226 -0.44 8.13 2.56
CA VAL A 226 0.02 9.44 2.12
C VAL A 226 -0.20 10.47 3.22
N LEU A 227 0.88 11.15 3.60
CA LEU A 227 0.83 12.30 4.49
C LEU A 227 0.59 13.57 3.70
N ILE A 228 -0.48 14.29 4.06
CA ILE A 228 -0.86 15.58 3.48
C ILE A 228 -0.55 16.68 4.49
N ASP A 229 0.19 17.70 4.06
CA ASP A 229 0.59 18.83 4.90
C ASP A 229 -0.62 19.67 5.32
N GLN A 230 -0.69 19.99 6.61
CA GLN A 230 -1.83 20.68 7.22
C GLN A 230 -2.06 22.11 6.69
N GLU A 231 -0.99 22.81 6.29
CA GLU A 231 -1.08 24.21 5.85
C GLU A 231 -1.30 24.33 4.35
N THR A 232 -0.56 23.55 3.57
CA THR A 232 -0.54 23.64 2.11
C THR A 232 -1.56 22.70 1.44
N GLU A 233 -2.09 21.73 2.17
CA GLU A 233 -2.93 20.64 1.68
C GLU A 233 -2.26 19.82 0.55
N ARG A 234 -0.92 19.84 0.49
CA ARG A 234 -0.14 19.10 -0.51
C ARG A 234 0.28 17.75 0.05
N ALA A 235 0.32 16.72 -0.79
CA ALA A 235 0.99 15.49 -0.39
C ALA A 235 2.50 15.75 -0.19
N ILE A 236 3.03 15.29 0.93
CA ILE A 236 4.44 15.49 1.28
C ILE A 236 5.22 14.18 1.36
N CYS A 237 4.65 13.10 1.89
CA CYS A 237 5.39 11.86 2.13
C CYS A 237 4.52 10.62 1.92
N VAL A 238 5.09 9.61 1.26
CA VAL A 238 4.53 8.25 1.22
C VAL A 238 5.15 7.45 2.36
N ILE A 239 4.30 6.78 3.13
CA ILE A 239 4.67 5.97 4.30
C ILE A 239 4.25 4.51 4.10
N ASP A 240 4.57 3.65 5.08
CA ASP A 240 4.31 2.21 5.04
C ASP A 240 5.01 1.46 3.89
N LEU A 241 6.33 1.60 3.86
CA LEU A 241 7.19 1.06 2.80
C LEU A 241 7.46 -0.46 2.91
N ASP A 242 6.68 -1.20 3.71
CA ASP A 242 6.96 -2.61 4.04
C ASP A 242 6.76 -3.55 2.86
N THR A 243 5.88 -3.17 1.95
CA THR A 243 5.60 -3.89 0.72
C THR A 243 6.32 -3.30 -0.49
N VAL A 244 7.30 -2.42 -0.28
CA VAL A 244 8.13 -1.91 -1.38
C VAL A 244 9.02 -3.01 -1.92
N MET A 245 8.77 -3.40 -3.16
CA MET A 245 9.43 -4.52 -3.85
C MET A 245 9.19 -4.43 -5.37
N PRO A 246 9.75 -5.33 -6.18
CA PRO A 246 9.47 -5.38 -7.61
C PRO A 246 7.99 -5.65 -7.93
N GLY A 247 7.45 -4.95 -8.93
CA GLY A 247 6.06 -5.07 -9.36
C GLY A 247 5.77 -4.25 -10.63
N SER A 248 4.52 -3.79 -10.78
CA SER A 248 4.07 -2.94 -11.88
C SER A 248 3.36 -1.71 -11.35
N ALA A 249 3.57 -0.54 -11.97
CA ALA A 249 2.85 0.69 -11.65
C ALA A 249 1.31 0.52 -11.75
N LEU A 250 0.85 -0.47 -12.52
CA LEU A 250 -0.56 -0.87 -12.61
C LEU A 250 -1.12 -1.37 -11.27
N TYR A 251 -0.30 -2.01 -10.43
CA TYR A 251 -0.72 -2.47 -9.10
C TYR A 251 -0.91 -1.29 -8.15
N ASP A 252 0.08 -0.39 -8.10
CA ASP A 252 0.03 0.83 -7.28
C ASP A 252 -1.15 1.74 -7.70
N PHE A 253 -1.36 1.93 -9.00
CA PHE A 253 -2.51 2.69 -9.48
C PHE A 253 -3.82 1.98 -9.15
N GLY A 254 -3.88 0.66 -9.37
CA GLY A 254 -5.06 -0.15 -9.16
C GLY A 254 -5.54 -0.19 -7.71
N ASP A 255 -4.62 -0.41 -6.76
CA ASP A 255 -4.96 -0.49 -5.33
C ASP A 255 -5.42 0.87 -4.77
N ALA A 256 -4.80 1.96 -5.21
CA ALA A 256 -5.19 3.30 -4.80
C ALA A 256 -6.62 3.62 -5.25
N ILE A 257 -6.97 3.31 -6.51
CA ILE A 257 -8.33 3.47 -7.04
C ILE A 257 -9.32 2.55 -6.33
N ARG A 258 -9.00 1.25 -6.20
CA ARG A 258 -9.86 0.27 -5.52
C ARG A 258 -10.25 0.75 -4.13
N PHE A 259 -9.28 1.24 -3.35
CA PHE A 259 -9.52 1.70 -1.99
C PHE A 259 -10.18 3.08 -1.95
N GLY A 260 -9.58 4.08 -2.61
CA GLY A 260 -9.96 5.48 -2.46
C GLY A 260 -11.17 5.91 -3.30
N ALA A 261 -11.43 5.23 -4.42
CA ALA A 261 -12.54 5.56 -5.33
C ALA A 261 -13.79 4.69 -5.12
N SER A 262 -13.80 3.78 -4.14
CA SER A 262 -15.03 3.11 -3.73
C SER A 262 -16.00 4.10 -3.09
N SER A 263 -17.30 3.97 -3.37
CA SER A 263 -18.37 4.77 -2.76
C SER A 263 -18.76 4.34 -1.35
N ALA A 264 -18.33 3.14 -0.94
CA ALA A 264 -18.62 2.55 0.35
C ALA A 264 -17.39 1.83 0.94
N ASP A 265 -17.50 1.45 2.21
CA ASP A 265 -16.44 0.74 2.93
C ASP A 265 -16.21 -0.66 2.35
N GLU A 266 -15.02 -1.22 2.61
CA GLU A 266 -14.60 -2.53 2.06
C GLU A 266 -15.46 -3.70 2.56
N ASP A 267 -16.15 -3.53 3.69
CA ASP A 267 -17.06 -4.47 4.34
C ASP A 267 -18.52 -4.02 4.29
N GLU A 268 -18.93 -3.18 3.33
CA GLU A 268 -20.33 -2.79 3.13
C GLU A 268 -21.22 -3.97 2.73
N GLU A 269 -22.29 -4.21 3.49
CA GLU A 269 -23.25 -5.29 3.24
C GLU A 269 -24.27 -4.93 2.16
N ASP A 270 -24.67 -3.66 2.06
CA ASP A 270 -25.61 -3.20 1.04
C ASP A 270 -24.88 -2.94 -0.29
N LEU A 271 -24.85 -3.98 -1.12
CA LEU A 271 -24.22 -3.96 -2.44
C LEU A 271 -24.73 -2.84 -3.36
N SER A 272 -25.95 -2.33 -3.14
CA SER A 272 -26.49 -1.23 -3.96
C SER A 272 -25.77 0.10 -3.73
N ARG A 273 -25.03 0.23 -2.62
CA ARG A 273 -24.25 1.42 -2.26
C ARG A 273 -22.84 1.39 -2.84
N ILE A 274 -22.43 0.28 -3.44
CA ILE A 274 -21.06 0.03 -3.90
C ILE A 274 -20.95 0.27 -5.40
N TYR A 275 -20.18 1.28 -5.77
CA TYR A 275 -19.83 1.63 -7.14
C TYR A 275 -18.48 2.36 -7.18
N LEU A 276 -17.87 2.44 -8.37
CA LEU A 276 -16.70 3.26 -8.63
C LEU A 276 -17.12 4.73 -8.75
N ASP A 277 -16.64 5.57 -7.85
CA ASP A 277 -16.80 7.01 -7.93
C ASP A 277 -15.89 7.58 -9.03
N MET A 278 -16.49 7.96 -10.16
CA MET A 278 -15.76 8.42 -11.34
C MET A 278 -15.11 9.81 -11.14
N GLU A 279 -15.62 10.63 -10.22
CA GLU A 279 -14.98 11.89 -9.87
C GLU A 279 -13.69 11.64 -9.10
N LYS A 280 -13.73 10.74 -8.10
CA LYS A 280 -12.52 10.31 -7.38
C LYS A 280 -11.53 9.64 -8.34
N PHE A 281 -11.99 8.75 -9.21
CA PHE A 281 -11.15 8.14 -10.25
C PHE A 281 -10.43 9.20 -11.09
N ARG A 282 -11.17 10.22 -11.58
CA ARG A 282 -10.61 11.32 -12.36
C ARG A 282 -9.58 12.12 -11.57
N MET A 283 -9.88 12.51 -10.33
CA MET A 283 -8.97 13.31 -9.49
C MET A 283 -7.65 12.59 -9.25
N PHE A 284 -7.69 11.32 -8.82
CA PHE A 284 -6.47 10.54 -8.61
C PHE A 284 -5.69 10.35 -9.91
N THR A 285 -6.38 9.98 -11.00
CA THR A 285 -5.74 9.78 -12.31
C THR A 285 -5.04 11.04 -12.79
N GLN A 286 -5.67 12.21 -12.61
CA GLN A 286 -5.08 13.49 -12.99
C GLN A 286 -3.83 13.80 -12.16
N GLY A 287 -3.88 13.59 -10.84
CA GLY A 287 -2.73 13.77 -9.96
C GLY A 287 -1.58 12.83 -10.33
N PHE A 288 -1.88 11.55 -10.50
CA PHE A 288 -0.91 10.51 -10.86
C PHE A 288 -0.23 10.80 -12.21
N LEU A 289 -1.02 11.00 -13.27
CA LEU A 289 -0.50 11.28 -14.61
C LEU A 289 0.29 12.59 -14.68
N SER A 290 -0.06 13.61 -13.88
CA SER A 290 0.71 14.86 -13.80
C SER A 290 2.16 14.65 -13.37
N GLN A 291 2.44 13.59 -12.61
CA GLN A 291 3.78 13.28 -12.10
C GLN A 291 4.53 12.24 -12.93
N VAL A 292 3.84 11.42 -13.71
CA VAL A 292 4.47 10.33 -14.48
C VAL A 292 4.46 10.55 -15.99
N ASN A 293 3.94 11.68 -16.47
CA ASN A 293 3.94 12.01 -17.89
C ASN A 293 5.37 11.97 -18.46
N GLY A 294 5.58 11.18 -19.51
CA GLY A 294 6.89 10.92 -20.12
C GLY A 294 7.73 9.80 -19.48
N PHE A 295 7.30 9.21 -18.36
CA PHE A 295 8.02 8.13 -17.66
C PHE A 295 7.32 6.77 -17.76
N LEU A 296 6.00 6.74 -17.68
CA LEU A 296 5.24 5.53 -18.02
C LEU A 296 5.19 5.36 -19.52
N SER A 297 5.35 4.11 -19.96
CA SER A 297 5.17 3.78 -21.38
C SER A 297 3.71 3.96 -21.80
N PRO A 298 3.44 4.22 -23.09
CA PRO A 298 2.07 4.30 -23.59
C PRO A 298 1.24 3.05 -23.28
N GLU A 299 1.88 1.88 -23.25
CA GLU A 299 1.21 0.61 -22.96
C GLU A 299 0.83 0.49 -21.48
N GLU A 300 1.68 0.93 -20.55
CA GLU A 300 1.32 1.01 -19.13
C GLU A 300 0.13 1.94 -18.91
N ILE A 301 0.13 3.12 -19.54
CA ILE A 301 -0.98 4.09 -19.44
C ILE A 301 -2.28 3.48 -19.96
N ARG A 302 -2.22 2.79 -21.12
CA ARG A 302 -3.36 2.09 -21.72
C ARG A 302 -3.91 0.99 -20.82
N LEU A 303 -3.08 0.40 -19.97
CA LEU A 303 -3.43 -0.71 -19.10
C LEU A 303 -3.83 -0.29 -17.69
N LEU A 304 -3.83 1.00 -17.34
CA LEU A 304 -4.21 1.46 -15.99
C LEU A 304 -5.57 0.91 -15.54
N PRO A 305 -6.64 0.89 -16.36
CA PRO A 305 -7.92 0.27 -15.97
C PRO A 305 -7.83 -1.25 -15.74
N LEU A 306 -6.92 -1.95 -16.43
CA LEU A 306 -6.64 -3.37 -16.14
C LEU A 306 -6.05 -3.52 -14.74
N GLY A 307 -5.14 -2.63 -14.32
CA GLY A 307 -4.58 -2.58 -12.97
C GLY A 307 -5.67 -2.53 -11.89
N VAL A 308 -6.62 -1.61 -12.05
CA VAL A 308 -7.77 -1.44 -11.16
C VAL A 308 -8.60 -2.73 -11.07
N LYS A 309 -8.94 -3.33 -12.21
CA LYS A 309 -9.74 -4.57 -12.25
C LYS A 309 -9.00 -5.77 -11.65
N VAL A 310 -7.71 -5.95 -11.97
CA VAL A 310 -6.90 -7.08 -11.48
C VAL A 310 -6.74 -7.02 -9.96
N ILE A 311 -6.37 -5.87 -9.40
CA ILE A 311 -6.17 -5.74 -7.94
C ILE A 311 -7.49 -5.90 -7.17
N THR A 312 -8.57 -5.31 -7.67
CA THR A 312 -9.91 -5.49 -7.06
C THR A 312 -10.33 -6.96 -7.07
N CYS A 313 -10.13 -7.64 -8.20
CA CYS A 313 -10.43 -9.07 -8.34
C CYS A 313 -9.54 -9.94 -7.46
N GLU A 314 -8.23 -9.65 -7.39
CA GLU A 314 -7.29 -10.36 -6.55
C GLU A 314 -7.66 -10.26 -5.07
N LEU A 315 -7.98 -9.06 -4.59
CA LEU A 315 -8.35 -8.87 -3.19
C LEU A 315 -9.68 -9.54 -2.85
N ALA A 316 -10.70 -9.41 -3.71
CA ALA A 316 -11.97 -10.12 -3.55
C ALA A 316 -11.75 -11.64 -3.44
N MET A 317 -10.91 -12.19 -4.31
CA MET A 317 -10.56 -13.61 -4.32
C MET A 317 -9.81 -14.02 -3.06
N ARG A 318 -8.89 -13.18 -2.56
CA ARG A 318 -8.16 -13.42 -1.31
C ARG A 318 -9.10 -13.43 -0.10
N PHE A 319 -10.10 -12.54 -0.05
CA PHE A 319 -11.12 -12.58 1.00
C PHE A 319 -11.96 -13.86 0.94
N LEU A 320 -12.41 -14.26 -0.25
CA LEU A 320 -13.18 -15.50 -0.39
C LEU A 320 -12.35 -16.75 -0.05
N THR A 321 -11.08 -16.77 -0.47
CA THR A 321 -10.13 -17.84 -0.11
C THR A 321 -10.02 -17.96 1.41
N ASP A 322 -9.81 -16.83 2.10
CA ASP A 322 -9.67 -16.81 3.55
C ASP A 322 -10.97 -17.23 4.25
N TYR A 323 -12.14 -16.81 3.75
CA TYR A 323 -13.44 -17.27 4.25
C TYR A 323 -13.61 -18.80 4.14
N ILE A 324 -13.22 -19.40 3.01
CA ILE A 324 -13.29 -20.87 2.79
C ILE A 324 -12.30 -21.62 3.69
N ASP A 325 -11.12 -21.04 3.93
CA ASP A 325 -10.09 -21.60 4.80
C ASP A 325 -10.37 -21.43 6.31
N GLY A 326 -11.39 -20.65 6.69
CA GLY A 326 -11.78 -20.43 8.08
C GLY A 326 -11.15 -19.19 8.73
N ASP A 327 -10.95 -18.12 7.96
CA ASP A 327 -10.57 -16.77 8.39
C ASP A 327 -9.20 -16.71 9.10
N LEU A 328 -8.18 -17.27 8.47
CA LEU A 328 -6.84 -17.48 9.04
C LEU A 328 -5.87 -16.31 8.77
N TYR A 329 -6.14 -15.50 7.74
CA TYR A 329 -5.25 -14.44 7.28
C TYR A 329 -5.73 -13.04 7.68
N PHE A 330 -6.98 -12.69 7.35
CA PHE A 330 -7.55 -11.37 7.64
C PHE A 330 -8.23 -11.36 9.00
N LYS A 331 -8.08 -10.25 9.74
CA LYS A 331 -8.83 -10.05 10.98
C LYS A 331 -10.33 -9.94 10.64
N VAL A 332 -11.14 -10.77 11.29
CA VAL A 332 -12.60 -10.80 11.14
C VAL A 332 -13.32 -10.32 12.42
N ARG A 333 -14.56 -9.86 12.25
CA ARG A 333 -15.44 -9.37 13.34
C ARG A 333 -16.64 -10.29 13.54
N SER A 334 -16.95 -11.10 12.53
CA SER A 334 -17.98 -12.13 12.51
C SER A 334 -17.51 -13.26 11.57
N PRO A 335 -18.09 -14.47 11.67
CA PRO A 335 -17.76 -15.59 10.78
C PRO A 335 -17.97 -15.30 9.28
N GLU A 336 -18.84 -14.36 8.94
CA GLU A 336 -19.19 -13.99 7.55
C GLU A 336 -18.40 -12.77 7.04
N HIS A 337 -17.56 -12.15 7.87
CA HIS A 337 -16.96 -10.85 7.55
C HIS A 337 -16.14 -10.87 6.26
N ASN A 338 -15.33 -11.91 6.02
CA ASN A 338 -14.57 -12.03 4.78
C ASN A 338 -15.45 -12.31 3.56
N LEU A 339 -16.58 -13.00 3.73
CA LEU A 339 -17.56 -13.18 2.64
C LEU A 339 -18.21 -11.85 2.26
N ILE A 340 -18.56 -11.02 3.24
CA ILE A 340 -19.09 -9.67 3.02
C ILE A 340 -18.07 -8.83 2.23
N ARG A 341 -16.80 -8.82 2.67
CA ARG A 341 -15.72 -8.13 1.96
C ARG A 341 -15.53 -8.64 0.53
N ALA A 342 -15.54 -9.96 0.34
CA ALA A 342 -15.44 -10.55 -1.00
C ALA A 342 -16.57 -10.04 -1.91
N ARG A 343 -17.82 -10.10 -1.44
CA ARG A 343 -18.99 -9.63 -2.20
C ARG A 343 -18.95 -8.14 -2.50
N ALA A 344 -18.51 -7.32 -1.54
CA ALA A 344 -18.32 -5.89 -1.74
C ALA A 344 -17.32 -5.61 -2.87
N GLN A 345 -16.14 -6.24 -2.83
CA GLN A 345 -15.12 -6.07 -3.87
C GLN A 345 -15.55 -6.68 -5.23
N MET A 346 -16.32 -7.78 -5.23
CA MET A 346 -16.92 -8.32 -6.46
C MET A 346 -17.94 -7.36 -7.09
N GLN A 347 -18.77 -6.71 -6.27
CA GLN A 347 -19.72 -5.71 -6.75
C GLN A 347 -19.00 -4.49 -7.33
N LEU A 348 -17.96 -4.00 -6.65
CA LEU A 348 -17.11 -2.93 -7.16
C LEU A 348 -16.48 -3.31 -8.50
N LEU A 349 -15.96 -4.54 -8.62
CA LEU A 349 -15.41 -5.04 -9.88
C LEU A 349 -16.45 -5.10 -11.02
N ARG A 350 -17.69 -5.51 -10.72
CA ARG A 350 -18.78 -5.51 -11.72
C ARG A 350 -19.06 -4.11 -12.25
N ASP A 351 -19.09 -3.10 -11.36
CA ASP A 351 -19.28 -1.70 -11.77
C ASP A 351 -18.07 -1.19 -12.57
N MET A 352 -16.83 -1.54 -12.19
CA MET A 352 -15.63 -1.22 -12.97
C MET A 352 -15.65 -1.84 -14.37
N GLU A 353 -16.10 -3.08 -14.50
CA GLU A 353 -16.24 -3.76 -15.80
C GLU A 353 -17.33 -3.10 -16.66
N ALA A 354 -18.42 -2.63 -16.06
CA ALA A 354 -19.47 -1.89 -16.77
C ALA A 354 -19.02 -0.49 -17.21
N ARG A 355 -18.05 0.11 -16.51
CA ARG A 355 -17.52 1.47 -16.78
C ARG A 355 -16.14 1.49 -17.44
N ASP A 356 -15.71 0.38 -18.03
CA ASP A 356 -14.37 0.25 -18.62
C ASP A 356 -14.07 1.33 -19.68
N GLU A 357 -15.04 1.56 -20.58
CA GLU A 357 -14.92 2.59 -21.62
C GLU A 357 -14.89 4.01 -21.04
N GLU A 358 -15.55 4.25 -19.91
CA GLU A 358 -15.57 5.53 -19.23
C GLU A 358 -14.22 5.81 -18.56
N MET A 359 -13.62 4.83 -17.89
CA MET A 359 -12.27 4.91 -17.34
C MET A 359 -11.24 5.23 -18.45
N ASP A 360 -11.31 4.51 -19.57
CA ASP A 360 -10.48 4.77 -20.75
C ASP A 360 -10.71 6.17 -21.34
N GLY A 361 -11.96 6.64 -21.32
CA GLY A 361 -12.34 7.98 -21.75
C GLY A 361 -11.67 9.07 -20.91
N ILE A 362 -11.75 8.94 -19.59
CA ILE A 362 -11.15 9.89 -18.63
C ILE A 362 -9.63 9.96 -18.79
N ILE A 363 -8.95 8.81 -18.87
CA ILE A 363 -7.50 8.77 -19.07
C ILE A 363 -7.12 9.50 -20.37
N ARG A 364 -7.80 9.20 -21.48
CA ARG A 364 -7.55 9.87 -22.77
C ARG A 364 -7.82 11.37 -22.74
N GLU A 365 -8.84 11.80 -22.01
CA GLU A 365 -9.15 13.22 -21.84
C GLU A 365 -8.03 13.95 -21.09
N ILE A 366 -7.57 13.40 -19.96
CA ILE A 366 -6.49 13.97 -19.15
C ILE A 366 -5.19 14.09 -19.96
N LEU A 367 -4.85 13.06 -20.75
CA LEU A 367 -3.64 13.07 -21.59
C LEU A 367 -3.70 14.08 -22.74
N ARG A 368 -4.89 14.49 -23.19
CA ARG A 368 -5.04 15.55 -24.21
C ARG A 368 -4.90 16.95 -23.64
N GLN A 369 -5.10 17.10 -22.33
CA GLN A 369 -5.04 18.37 -21.61
C GLN A 369 -3.66 18.63 -21.00
N SER A 370 -2.82 17.59 -20.92
CA SER A 370 -1.44 17.61 -20.41
C SER A 370 -0.44 17.81 -21.55
#